data_AF-A0A1F8BD72-F1
#
_entry.id   AF-A0A1F8BD72-F1
#
_cell.length_a   1.000
_cell.length_b   1.000
_cell.length_c   1.000
_cell.angle_alpha   90.00
_cell.angle_beta   90.00
_cell.angle_gamma   90.00
#
_symmetry.space_group_name_H-M   'P 1'
#
loop_
_entity.id
_entity.type
_entity.pdbx_description
1 polymer ?
#
loop_
_entity_poly.entity_id
_entity_poly.type
_entity_poly.pdbx_seq_one_letter_code
_entity_poly.pdbx_strand_id
1 'polypeptide(L)' 'MSYQRVTVSLPRNVYEDLLALFGKGKISSVVAEAVEEKVLEKKLAPKDPIEAFFAHKKNLQKLTHRQIMAAIRKGRM' A
#
# COMPACT_ATOMS: atom_id res chain seq x y z
N MET A 1 18.45 9.21 -4.36
CA MET A 1 17.20 8.91 -5.10
C MET A 1 17.40 9.29 -6.56
N SER A 2 17.18 8.36 -7.50
CA SER A 2 17.12 8.70 -8.92
C SER A 2 15.70 9.17 -9.25
N TYR A 3 15.58 10.26 -10.00
CA TYR A 3 14.30 10.79 -10.44
C TYR A 3 14.25 10.78 -11.96
N GLN A 4 13.13 10.36 -12.53
CA GLN A 4 12.84 10.47 -13.95
C GLN A 4 11.77 11.54 -14.15
N ARG A 5 12.02 12.53 -15.00
CA ARG A 5 11.01 13.53 -15.36
C ARG A 5 10.04 12.95 -16.37
N VAL A 6 8.75 13.10 -16.10
CA VAL A 6 7.67 12.70 -16.99
C VAL A 6 6.82 13.94 -17.27
N THR A 7 6.53 14.19 -18.54
CA THR A 7 5.61 15.24 -18.97
C THR A 7 4.25 14.60 -19.23
N VAL A 8 3.20 15.12 -18.61
CA VAL A 8 1.82 14.63 -18.76
C VAL A 8 0.89 15.76 -19.14
N SER A 9 -0.17 15.43 -19.89
CA SER A 9 -1.26 16.35 -20.18
C SER A 9 -2.41 16.08 -19.21
N LEU A 10 -2.96 17.15 -18.61
CA LEU A 10 -4.13 17.08 -17.74
C LEU A 10 -5.31 17.78 -18.39
N PRO A 11 -6.56 17.33 -18.14
CA PRO A 11 -7.74 18.11 -18.48
C PRO A 11 -7.67 19.51 -17.88
N ARG A 12 -8.10 20.52 -18.64
CA ARG A 12 -7.96 21.92 -18.25
C ARG A 12 -8.64 22.23 -16.92
N ASN A 13 -9.87 21.74 -16.73
CA ASN A 13 -10.62 21.90 -15.49
C ASN A 13 -9.85 21.34 -14.28
N VAL A 14 -9.26 20.15 -14.42
CA VAL A 14 -8.47 19.53 -13.34
C VAL A 14 -7.23 20.37 -13.01
N TYR A 15 -6.55 20.91 -14.03
CA TYR A 15 -5.41 21.79 -13.78
C TYR A 15 -5.81 23.10 -13.09
N GLU A 16 -6.95 23.69 -13.47
CA GLU A 16 -7.52 24.89 -12.84
C GLU A 16 -7.90 24.61 -11.38
N ASP A 17 -8.50 23.46 -11.08
CA ASP A 17 -8.82 23.04 -9.71
C ASP A 17 -7.54 22.84 -8.87
N LEU A 18 -6.52 22.19 -9.44
CA LEU A 18 -5.22 22.02 -8.78
C LEU A 18 -4.54 23.37 -8.48
N LEU A 19 -4.63 24.31 -9.42
CA LEU A 19 -4.13 25.66 -9.23
C LEU A 19 -4.86 26.38 -8.10
N ALA A 20 -6.19 26.28 -8.04
CA ALA A 20 -7.01 26.92 -7.03
C ALA A 20 -6.76 26.36 -5.62
N LEU A 21 -6.61 25.03 -5.50
CA LEU A 21 -6.47 24.35 -4.21
C LEU A 21 -5.04 24.39 -3.65
N PHE A 22 -4.02 24.21 -4.50
CA PHE A 22 -2.63 23.99 -4.04
C PHE A 22 -1.67 25.09 -4.46
N GLY A 23 -2.06 25.95 -5.42
CA GLY A 23 -1.20 26.98 -5.98
C GLY A 23 -0.18 26.44 -6.99
N LYS A 24 0.27 27.33 -7.88
CA LYS A 24 1.11 27.00 -9.05
C LYS A 24 2.41 26.24 -8.73
N GLY A 25 3.02 26.50 -7.57
CA GLY A 25 4.30 25.91 -7.18
C GLY A 25 4.22 24.47 -6.64
N LYS A 26 3.02 23.97 -6.30
CA LYS A 26 2.85 22.66 -5.65
C LYS A 26 2.25 21.58 -6.57
N ILE A 27 1.88 21.94 -7.80
CA ILE A 27 1.20 21.00 -8.71
C ILE A 27 2.07 19.78 -8.99
N SER A 28 3.37 19.96 -9.23
CA SER A 28 4.29 18.86 -9.50
C SER A 28 4.45 17.91 -8.33
N SER A 29 4.46 18.40 -7.08
CA SER A 29 4.53 17.53 -5.90
C SER A 29 3.24 16.76 -5.69
N VAL A 30 2.09 17.42 -5.84
CA VAL A 30 0.77 16.78 -5.72
C VAL A 30 0.59 15.67 -6.74
N VAL A 31 0.97 15.91 -8.01
CA VAL A 31 0.89 14.87 -9.05
C VAL A 31 1.85 13.72 -8.75
N ALA A 32 3.06 14.00 -8.26
CA ALA A 32 4.02 12.97 -7.90
C ALA A 32 3.52 12.10 -6.73
N GLU A 33 2.98 12.71 -5.68
CA GLU A 33 2.39 12.03 -4.52
C GLU A 33 1.20 11.16 -4.93
N ALA A 34 0.28 11.69 -5.73
CA ALA A 34 -0.89 10.93 -6.21
C ALA A 34 -0.48 9.72 -7.07
N VAL A 35 0.58 9.85 -7.88
CA VAL A 35 1.12 8.73 -8.66
C VAL A 35 1.77 7.70 -7.75
N GLU A 36 2.54 8.12 -6.75
CA GLU A 36 3.18 7.21 -5.79
C GLU A 36 2.14 6.43 -5.00
N GLU A 37 1.13 7.10 -4.46
CA GLU A 37 0.00 6.49 -3.77
C GLU A 37 -0.69 5.46 -4.68
N LYS A 38 -0.98 5.83 -5.93
CA LYS A 38 -1.66 4.93 -6.87
C LYS A 38 -0.82 3.70 -7.22
N VAL A 39 0.50 3.86 -7.33
CA VAL A 39 1.42 2.75 -7.58
C VAL A 39 1.52 1.86 -6.36
N LEU A 40 1.58 2.43 -5.16
CA LEU A 40 1.58 1.67 -3.91
C LEU A 40 0.28 0.89 -3.75
N GLU A 41 -0.88 1.51 -3.98
CA GLU A 41 -2.17 0.82 -4.01
C GLU A 41 -2.17 -0.37 -4.95
N LYS A 42 -1.63 -0.22 -6.17
CA LYS A 42 -1.58 -1.33 -7.14
C LYS A 42 -0.57 -2.42 -6.76
N LYS A 43 0.53 -2.07 -6.10
CA LYS A 43 1.53 -3.04 -5.61
C LYS A 43 1.04 -3.79 -4.38
N LEU A 44 0.30 -3.10 -3.51
CA LEU A 44 -0.27 -3.63 -2.26
C LEU A 44 -1.66 -4.22 -2.47
N ALA A 45 -2.29 -3.97 -3.63
CA ALA A 45 -3.52 -4.62 -4.03
C ALA A 45 -3.32 -6.13 -3.84
N PRO A 46 -4.15 -6.79 -3.04
CA PRO A 46 -3.97 -8.20 -2.77
C PRO A 46 -4.10 -8.93 -4.11
N LYS A 47 -3.00 -9.55 -4.56
CA LYS A 47 -3.13 -10.78 -5.37
C LYS A 47 -3.94 -11.71 -4.51
N ASP A 48 -5.22 -11.84 -4.88
CA ASP A 48 -6.29 -12.58 -4.22
C ASP A 48 -6.13 -12.68 -2.70
N PRO A 49 -6.96 -12.02 -1.87
CA PRO A 49 -6.85 -12.12 -0.41
C PRO A 49 -6.76 -13.57 0.11
N ILE A 50 -7.28 -14.54 -0.65
CA ILE A 50 -7.09 -15.98 -0.42
C ILE A 50 -5.63 -16.40 -0.64
N GLU A 51 -5.00 -16.04 -1.76
CA GLU A 51 -3.57 -16.28 -2.01
C GLU A 51 -2.68 -15.57 -0.99
N ALA A 52 -2.99 -14.33 -0.61
CA ALA A 52 -2.26 -13.61 0.44
C ALA A 52 -2.34 -14.34 1.79
N PHE A 53 -3.52 -14.85 2.15
CA PHE A 53 -3.71 -15.68 3.34
C PHE A 53 -2.90 -16.99 3.27
N PHE A 54 -2.92 -17.69 2.14
CA PHE A 54 -2.13 -18.91 1.96
C PHE A 54 -0.62 -18.66 1.96
N ALA A 55 -0.17 -17.55 1.38
CA ALA A 55 1.23 -17.13 1.42
C ALA A 55 1.67 -16.85 2.86
N HIS A 56 0.84 -16.13 3.63
CA HIS A 56 1.13 -15.85 5.03
C HIS A 56 1.08 -17.11 5.91
N LYS A 57 0.16 -18.05 5.63
CA LYS A 57 0.08 -19.35 6.30
C LYS A 57 1.35 -20.19 6.14
N LYS A 58 2.03 -20.12 4.99
CA LYS A 58 3.30 -20.82 4.76
C LYS A 58 4.42 -20.29 5.66
N ASN A 59 4.37 -19.01 6.01
CA ASN A 59 5.37 -18.34 6.86
C ASN A 59 5.07 -18.47 8.36
N LEU A 60 3.87 -18.92 8.73
CA LEU A 60 3.55 -19.17 10.14
C LEU A 60 4.27 -20.42 10.62
N GLN A 61 4.87 -20.33 11.81
CA GLN A 61 5.46 -21.48 12.50
C GLN A 61 4.38 -22.55 12.70
N LYS A 62 4.59 -23.74 12.13
CA LYS A 62 3.72 -24.89 12.37
C LYS A 62 3.92 -25.34 13.83
N LEU A 63 3.05 -24.88 14.71
CA LEU A 63 3.05 -25.30 16.10
C LEU A 63 2.62 -26.77 16.18
N THR A 64 3.40 -27.55 16.90
CA THR A 64 3.04 -28.93 17.23
C THR A 64 1.90 -28.94 18.25
N HIS A 65 1.11 -30.02 18.26
CA HIS A 65 -0.01 -30.17 19.18
C HIS A 65 0.40 -29.94 20.65
N ARG A 66 1.61 -30.36 21.03
CA ARG A 66 2.18 -30.15 22.37
C ARG A 66 2.42 -28.67 22.70
N GLN A 67 2.88 -27.87 21.74
CA GLN A 67 3.09 -26.42 21.92
C GLN A 67 1.76 -25.67 22.04
N ILE A 68 0.74 -26.08 21.27
CA ILE A 68 -0.61 -25.53 21.35
C ILE A 68 -1.21 -25.80 22.74
N MET A 69 -1.13 -27.05 23.20
CA MET A 69 -1.66 -27.43 24.53
C MET A 69 -0.91 -26.76 25.69
N ALA A 70 0.40 -26.52 25.55
CA ALA A 70 1.19 -25.78 26.53
C ALA A 70 0.78 -24.29 26.59
N ALA A 71 0.54 -23.64 25.45
CA ALA A 71 0.07 -22.26 25.40
C ALA A 71 -1.33 -22.10 25.99
N ILE A 72 -2.26 -23.03 25.69
CA ILE A 72 -3.61 -23.05 26.27
C ILE A 72 -3.57 -23.20 27.80
N ARG A 73 -2.68 -24.06 28.32
CA ARG A 73 -2.48 -24.20 29.78
C ARG A 73 -1.93 -22.91 30.40
N LYS A 74 -1.03 -22.20 29.72
CA LYS A 74 -0.42 -20.96 30.22
C LYS A 74 -1.39 -19.77 30.24
N GLY A 75 -2.35 -19.70 29.32
CA GLY A 75 -3.38 -18.65 29.29
C GLY A 75 -4.62 -18.94 30.15
N ARG A 76 -4.70 -20.12 30.79
CA ARG A 76 -5.75 -20.50 31.75
C ARG A 76 -5.32 -20.36 33.21
N MET A 77 -4.06 -20.00 33.47
CA MET A 77 -3.59 -19.50 34.78
C MET A 77 -3.76 -17.99 34.81
#